data_AF-A0A3S0PF11-F1
#
_entry.id   AF-A0A3S0PF11-F1
#
_cell.length_a   1.000
_cell.length_b   1.000
_cell.length_c   1.000
_cell.angle_alpha   90.00
_cell.angle_beta   90.00
_cell.angle_gamma   90.00
#
_symmetry.space_group_name_H-M   'P 1'
#
loop_
_entity.id
_entity.type
_entity.pdbx_description
1 polymer ?
#
loop_
_entity_poly.entity_id
_entity_poly.type
_entity_poly.pdbx_seq_one_letter_code
_entity_poly.pdbx_strand_id
1 'polypeptide(L)'
;MKIKLALIIILFGISTHQAQDKITVAIGSKSTFIETYNKNSWSEDFTLDEAYRLGPTSVKTLKDGVKTSLKWIDLNNSHYKTFQKEICRFKTMEKELFKFHGYVDEFAKEMTMIFYGESDGSFKIEIKPYNSYSVFITFPDLERLKRFKDLLDGKSANNEIDDIFKK
;
A
#
# COMPACT_ATOMS: atom_id res chain seq x y z
N MET A 1 37.62 17.06 -10.83
CA MET A 1 37.10 16.72 -9.49
C MET A 1 36.26 15.45 -9.65
N LYS A 2 36.72 14.30 -9.13
CA LYS A 2 36.05 13.00 -9.33
C LYS A 2 35.00 12.81 -8.24
N ILE A 3 33.72 12.83 -8.61
CA ILE A 3 32.62 12.51 -7.71
C ILE A 3 32.53 10.99 -7.64
N LYS A 4 32.83 10.41 -6.46
CA LYS A 4 32.55 9.00 -6.19
C LYS A 4 31.05 8.87 -5.93
N LEU A 5 30.34 8.26 -6.88
CA LEU A 5 28.95 7.85 -6.71
C LEU A 5 28.95 6.53 -5.93
N ALA A 6 28.46 6.54 -4.68
CA ALA A 6 28.24 5.32 -3.92
C ALA A 6 26.80 4.85 -4.18
N LEU A 7 26.64 3.85 -5.05
CA LEU A 7 25.36 3.19 -5.27
C LEU A 7 25.26 2.02 -4.29
N ILE A 8 24.44 2.15 -3.25
CA ILE A 8 24.16 1.07 -2.31
C ILE A 8 22.96 0.28 -2.88
N ILE A 9 23.25 -0.84 -3.53
CA ILE A 9 22.24 -1.83 -3.90
C ILE A 9 22.21 -2.86 -2.76
N ILE A 10 21.12 -2.86 -2.00
CA ILE A 10 20.87 -3.90 -1.00
C ILE A 10 20.02 -4.99 -1.66
N LEU A 11 20.64 -6.13 -1.96
CA LEU A 11 19.96 -7.36 -2.35
C LEU A 11 19.67 -8.15 -1.09
N PHE A 12 18.40 -8.21 -0.68
CA PHE A 12 17.95 -9.20 0.31
C PHE A 12 17.36 -10.40 -0.43
N GLY A 13 18.05 -11.53 -0.33
CA GLY A 13 17.52 -12.83 -0.72
C GLY A 13 16.85 -13.49 0.47
N ILE A 14 15.53 -13.34 0.58
CA ILE A 14 14.56 -14.34 1.06
C ILE A 14 13.25 -13.94 0.36
N SER A 15 12.66 -14.81 -0.45
CA SER A 15 11.51 -14.46 -1.29
C SER A 15 10.23 -14.24 -0.47
N THR A 16 10.10 -13.06 0.12
CA THR A 16 8.79 -12.49 0.43
C THR A 16 8.17 -12.08 -0.91
N HIS A 17 7.30 -12.92 -1.48
CA HIS A 17 6.62 -12.59 -2.73
C HIS A 17 5.84 -11.29 -2.54
N GLN A 18 6.34 -10.23 -3.17
CA GLN A 18 5.73 -8.92 -3.18
C GLN A 18 4.85 -8.83 -4.43
N ALA A 19 3.61 -8.34 -4.29
CA ALA A 19 2.72 -8.21 -5.44
C ALA A 19 3.10 -7.02 -6.34
N GLN A 20 3.78 -6.02 -5.78
CA GLN A 20 4.02 -4.72 -6.41
C GLN A 20 5.38 -4.13 -6.03
N ASP A 21 6.15 -3.54 -6.94
CA ASP A 21 7.43 -2.88 -6.61
C ASP A 21 7.28 -1.47 -6.01
N LYS A 22 6.25 -0.74 -6.44
CA LYS A 22 6.00 0.64 -6.01
C LYS A 22 4.50 0.86 -5.79
N ILE A 23 4.18 1.70 -4.80
CA ILE A 23 2.82 2.17 -4.53
C ILE A 23 2.82 3.69 -4.64
N THR A 24 1.77 4.24 -5.24
CA THR A 24 1.49 5.67 -5.19
C THR A 24 0.07 5.93 -4.70
N VAL A 25 -0.15 7.09 -4.08
CA VAL A 25 -1.46 7.52 -3.61
C VAL A 25 -1.68 8.96 -4.09
N ALA A 26 -2.74 9.18 -4.86
CA ALA A 26 -3.17 10.51 -5.28
C ALA A 26 -4.44 10.90 -4.52
N ILE A 27 -4.38 11.98 -3.74
CA ILE A 27 -5.50 12.45 -2.90
C ILE A 27 -6.17 13.65 -3.56
N GLY A 28 -7.42 13.48 -3.98
CA GLY A 28 -8.29 14.57 -4.43
C GLY A 28 -9.37 14.89 -3.40
N SER A 29 -10.14 15.95 -3.65
CA SER A 29 -11.17 16.44 -2.71
C SER A 29 -12.31 15.45 -2.45
N LYS A 30 -12.64 14.58 -3.42
CA LYS A 30 -13.76 13.62 -3.34
C LYS A 30 -13.34 12.16 -3.52
N SER A 31 -12.08 11.92 -3.91
CA SER A 31 -11.59 10.59 -4.26
C SER A 31 -10.10 10.49 -4.00
N THR A 32 -9.67 9.31 -3.57
CA THR A 32 -8.27 8.92 -3.49
C THR A 32 -8.03 7.81 -4.49
N PHE A 33 -6.91 7.86 -5.21
CA PHE A 33 -6.47 6.78 -6.09
C PHE A 33 -5.25 6.10 -5.49
N ILE A 34 -5.23 4.78 -5.52
CA ILE A 34 -4.09 3.96 -5.11
C ILE A 34 -3.67 3.17 -6.34
N GLU A 35 -2.39 3.26 -6.68
CA GLU A 35 -1.81 2.64 -7.87
C GLU A 35 -0.57 1.83 -7.49
N THR A 36 -0.48 0.63 -8.04
CA THR A 36 0.67 -0.27 -7.90
C THR A 36 1.43 -0.33 -9.21
N TYR A 37 2.75 -0.49 -9.12
CA TYR A 37 3.61 -0.58 -10.28
C TYR A 37 4.64 -1.68 -10.10
N ASN A 38 4.98 -2.33 -11.20
CA ASN A 38 6.05 -3.32 -11.30
C ASN A 38 7.23 -2.72 -12.09
N LYS A 39 8.44 -3.01 -11.64
CA LYS A 39 9.66 -2.58 -12.31
C LYS A 39 9.89 -3.46 -13.53
N ASN A 40 10.16 -2.83 -14.67
CA ASN A 40 10.51 -3.58 -15.87
C ASN A 40 11.87 -4.26 -15.68
N SER A 41 11.97 -5.55 -16.01
CA SER A 41 13.21 -6.32 -15.84
C SER A 41 14.37 -5.80 -16.70
N TRP A 42 14.06 -5.05 -17.77
CA TRP A 42 15.00 -4.62 -18.79
C TRP A 42 15.25 -3.10 -18.82
N SER A 43 14.61 -2.34 -17.93
CA SER A 43 14.81 -0.89 -17.83
C SER A 43 14.66 -0.38 -16.39
N GLU A 44 14.94 0.90 -16.18
CA GLU A 44 14.68 1.56 -14.88
C GLU A 44 13.21 1.99 -14.73
N ASP A 45 12.37 1.73 -15.73
CA ASP A 45 10.99 2.18 -15.76
C ASP A 45 10.07 1.30 -14.92
N PHE A 46 8.97 1.92 -14.48
CA PHE A 46 7.88 1.28 -13.77
C PHE A 46 6.63 1.25 -14.66
N THR A 47 5.98 0.10 -14.74
CA THR A 47 4.73 -0.09 -15.47
C THR A 47 3.57 -0.17 -14.46
N LEU A 48 2.47 0.53 -14.75
CA LEU A 48 1.26 0.47 -13.93
C LEU A 48 0.70 -0.96 -13.97
N ASP A 49 0.43 -1.52 -12.79
CA ASP A 49 -0.11 -2.86 -12.64
C ASP A 49 -1.62 -2.81 -12.35
N GLU A 50 -1.99 -2.29 -11.17
CA GLU A 50 -3.39 -2.12 -10.78
C GLU A 50 -3.64 -0.70 -10.25
N ALA A 51 -4.85 -0.18 -10.46
CA ALA A 51 -5.24 1.15 -10.03
C ALA A 51 -6.70 1.20 -9.55
N TYR A 52 -6.90 1.62 -8.30
CA TYR A 52 -8.22 1.69 -7.68
C TYR A 52 -8.54 3.07 -7.13
N ARG A 53 -9.78 3.50 -7.34
CA ARG A 53 -10.42 4.65 -6.74
C ARG A 53 -11.10 4.25 -5.43
N LEU A 54 -10.87 5.06 -4.39
CA LEU A 54 -11.52 4.96 -3.09
C LEU A 54 -12.32 6.23 -2.81
N GLY A 55 -13.52 6.06 -2.27
CA GLY A 55 -14.31 7.16 -1.70
C GLY A 55 -13.88 7.51 -0.27
N PRO A 56 -14.31 8.66 0.28
CA PRO A 56 -13.86 9.15 1.59
C PRO A 56 -14.07 8.14 2.73
N THR A 57 -15.22 7.45 2.74
CA THR A 57 -15.52 6.42 3.74
C THR A 57 -14.55 5.24 3.63
N SER A 58 -14.29 4.74 2.43
CA SER A 58 -13.33 3.64 2.20
C SER A 58 -11.91 4.02 2.60
N VAL A 59 -11.49 5.27 2.31
CA VAL A 59 -10.18 5.80 2.73
C VAL A 59 -10.08 5.84 4.25
N LYS A 60 -11.14 6.31 4.95
CA LYS A 60 -11.18 6.32 6.40
C LYS A 60 -11.03 4.90 6.97
N THR A 61 -11.80 3.94 6.46
CA THR A 61 -11.72 2.54 6.87
C THR A 61 -10.32 1.96 6.65
N LEU A 62 -9.71 2.22 5.49
CA LEU A 62 -8.36 1.77 5.19
C LEU A 62 -7.32 2.39 6.14
N LYS A 63 -7.40 3.69 6.43
CA LYS A 63 -6.52 4.35 7.40
C LYS A 63 -6.63 3.74 8.79
N ASP A 64 -7.84 3.45 9.24
CA ASP A 64 -8.07 2.81 10.55
C ASP A 64 -7.60 1.35 10.55
N GLY A 65 -7.69 0.65 9.42
CA GLY A 65 -7.09 -0.67 9.21
C GLY A 65 -5.57 -0.64 9.30
N VAL A 66 -4.91 0.33 8.67
CA VAL A 66 -3.45 0.53 8.78
C VAL A 66 -3.02 0.80 10.23
N LYS A 67 -3.75 1.65 10.97
CA LYS A 67 -3.48 1.87 12.41
C LYS A 67 -3.63 0.61 13.23
N THR A 68 -4.66 -0.20 12.95
CA THR A 68 -4.89 -1.46 13.65
C THR A 68 -3.76 -2.45 13.36
N SER A 69 -3.31 -2.50 12.11
CA SER A 69 -2.20 -3.35 11.69
C SER A 69 -0.92 -3.01 12.42
N LEU A 70 -0.59 -1.71 12.56
CA LEU A 70 0.58 -1.26 13.33
C LEU A 70 0.56 -1.79 14.77
N LYS A 71 -0.60 -1.76 15.44
CA LYS A 71 -0.75 -2.33 16.79
C LYS A 71 -0.57 -3.85 16.80
N TRP A 72 -1.05 -4.54 15.76
CA TRP A 72 -0.92 -6.00 15.67
C TRP A 72 0.51 -6.44 15.35
N ILE A 73 1.29 -5.62 14.62
CA ILE A 73 2.73 -5.83 14.44
C ILE A 73 3.43 -5.81 15.79
N ASP A 74 3.16 -4.80 16.62
CA ASP A 74 3.75 -4.70 17.96
C ASP A 74 3.41 -5.92 18.82
N LEU A 75 2.14 -6.37 18.79
CA LEU A 75 1.70 -7.58 19.48
C LEU A 75 2.36 -8.85 18.94
N ASN A 76 2.53 -8.95 17.62
CA ASN A 76 3.17 -10.11 17.00
C ASN A 76 4.65 -10.20 17.41
N ASN A 77 5.35 -9.07 17.38
CA ASN A 77 6.73 -8.95 17.80
C ASN A 77 6.93 -9.30 19.29
N SER A 78 5.94 -9.04 20.14
CA SER A 78 6.05 -9.34 21.58
C SER A 78 5.61 -10.76 21.95
N HIS A 79 4.72 -11.37 21.17
CA HIS A 79 4.09 -12.66 21.52
C HIS A 79 4.45 -13.81 20.59
N TYR A 80 5.07 -13.56 19.44
CA TYR A 80 5.56 -14.58 18.52
C TYR A 80 4.47 -15.62 18.17
N LYS A 81 3.29 -15.13 17.77
CA LYS A 81 2.13 -15.99 17.52
C LYS A 81 1.83 -16.08 16.03
N THR A 82 1.65 -17.31 15.56
CA THR A 82 1.06 -17.52 14.24
C THR A 82 -0.44 -17.24 14.29
N PHE A 83 -0.90 -16.23 13.54
CA PHE A 83 -2.33 -15.98 13.36
C PHE A 83 -2.62 -15.24 12.07
N GLN A 84 -3.80 -15.51 11.52
CA GLN A 84 -4.36 -14.77 10.40
C GLN A 84 -5.65 -14.09 10.83
N LYS A 85 -5.80 -12.81 10.54
CA LYS A 85 -7.03 -12.09 10.86
C LYS A 85 -7.35 -10.99 9.87
N GLU A 86 -8.60 -10.93 9.47
CA GLU A 86 -9.15 -9.82 8.70
C GLU A 86 -9.16 -8.55 9.57
N ILE A 87 -8.62 -7.46 9.03
CA ILE A 87 -8.53 -6.16 9.69
C ILE A 87 -9.74 -5.31 9.34
N CYS A 88 -10.05 -5.20 8.04
CA CYS A 88 -11.17 -4.40 7.55
C CYS A 88 -11.55 -4.77 6.12
N ARG A 89 -12.75 -4.36 5.70
CA ARG A 89 -13.20 -4.36 4.31
C ARG A 89 -13.60 -2.98 3.84
N PHE A 90 -13.40 -2.69 2.57
CA PHE A 90 -13.76 -1.39 1.99
C PHE A 90 -14.06 -1.51 0.50
N LYS A 91 -14.98 -0.67 0.00
CA LYS A 91 -15.33 -0.62 -1.42
C LYS A 91 -14.31 0.20 -2.21
N THR A 92 -13.98 -0.29 -3.39
CA THR A 92 -13.12 0.34 -4.39
C THR A 92 -13.77 0.28 -5.76
N MET A 93 -13.29 1.06 -6.72
CA MET A 93 -13.68 0.95 -8.13
C MET A 93 -12.42 1.08 -8.97
N GLU A 94 -12.27 0.32 -10.05
CA GLU A 94 -11.11 0.45 -10.94
C GLU A 94 -11.01 1.88 -11.49
N LYS A 95 -9.79 2.43 -11.53
CA LYS A 95 -9.53 3.83 -11.90
C LYS A 95 -10.05 4.13 -13.31
N GLU A 96 -9.84 3.24 -14.26
CA GLU A 96 -10.25 3.45 -15.66
C GLU A 96 -11.79 3.38 -15.82
N LEU A 97 -12.46 2.44 -15.14
CA LEU A 97 -13.92 2.42 -15.11
C LEU A 97 -14.49 3.71 -14.51
N PHE A 98 -13.90 4.19 -13.41
CA PHE A 98 -14.32 5.45 -12.79
C PHE A 98 -14.12 6.65 -13.70
N LYS A 99 -13.00 6.72 -14.45
CA LYS A 99 -12.77 7.81 -15.41
C LYS A 99 -13.81 7.82 -16.53
N PHE A 100 -14.26 6.64 -16.96
CA PHE A 100 -15.19 6.52 -18.08
C PHE A 100 -16.66 6.73 -17.67
N HIS A 101 -17.08 6.20 -16.52
CA HIS A 101 -18.49 6.22 -16.08
C HIS A 101 -18.79 7.13 -14.88
N GLY A 102 -17.76 7.65 -14.21
CA GLY A 102 -17.92 8.18 -12.86
C GLY A 102 -18.11 7.06 -11.84
N TYR A 103 -18.68 7.40 -10.67
CA TYR A 103 -18.95 6.40 -9.63
C TYR A 103 -20.28 5.70 -9.90
N VAL A 104 -20.23 4.36 -9.97
CA VAL A 104 -21.38 3.47 -10.14
C VAL A 104 -21.20 2.33 -9.14
N ASP A 105 -22.18 2.08 -8.27
CA ASP A 105 -22.01 1.13 -7.14
C ASP A 105 -21.90 -0.32 -7.63
N GLU A 106 -22.52 -0.64 -8.76
CA GLU A 106 -22.49 -1.94 -9.42
C GLU A 106 -21.09 -2.32 -9.94
N PHE A 107 -20.23 -1.32 -10.19
CA PHE A 107 -18.83 -1.51 -10.56
C PHE A 107 -17.90 -1.45 -9.36
N ALA A 108 -18.42 -1.21 -8.16
CA ALA A 108 -17.64 -1.21 -6.95
C ALA A 108 -17.30 -2.65 -6.54
N LYS A 109 -16.03 -2.89 -6.21
CA LYS A 109 -15.50 -4.15 -5.71
C LYS A 109 -15.13 -4.00 -4.24
N GLU A 110 -15.47 -5.00 -3.42
CA GLU A 110 -15.02 -5.06 -2.03
C GLU A 110 -13.58 -5.58 -1.98
N MET A 111 -12.73 -4.85 -1.27
CA MET A 111 -11.37 -5.25 -0.92
C MET A 111 -11.32 -5.61 0.57
N THR A 112 -10.45 -6.54 0.92
CA THR A 112 -10.16 -6.92 2.31
C THR A 112 -8.68 -6.69 2.62
N MET A 113 -8.39 -6.27 3.84
CA MET A 113 -7.04 -6.15 4.39
C MET A 113 -6.85 -7.23 5.45
N ILE A 114 -5.85 -8.10 5.28
CA ILE A 114 -5.61 -9.26 6.14
C ILE A 114 -4.21 -9.18 6.73
N PHE A 115 -4.11 -9.39 8.04
CA PHE A 115 -2.87 -9.56 8.76
C PHE A 115 -2.51 -11.04 8.87
N TYR A 116 -1.23 -11.35 8.66
CA TYR A 116 -0.63 -12.65 8.90
C TYR A 116 0.57 -12.42 9.82
N GLY A 117 0.50 -12.93 11.04
CA GLY A 117 1.63 -12.97 11.98
C GLY A 117 2.21 -14.38 12.03
N GLU A 118 3.52 -14.47 12.21
CA GLU A 118 4.27 -15.73 12.31
C GLU A 118 4.96 -15.88 13.68
N SER A 119 5.35 -17.13 13.99
CA SER A 119 5.97 -17.50 15.27
C SER A 119 7.42 -17.04 15.45
N ASP A 120 8.04 -16.50 14.40
CA ASP A 120 9.35 -15.85 14.46
C ASP A 120 9.24 -14.33 14.66
N GLY A 121 8.01 -13.81 14.80
CA GLY A 121 7.73 -12.38 14.93
C GLY A 121 7.62 -11.67 13.57
N SER A 122 7.96 -12.33 12.47
CA SER A 122 7.68 -11.80 11.13
C SER A 122 6.19 -11.70 10.88
N PHE A 123 5.81 -10.84 9.94
CA PHE A 123 4.44 -10.66 9.54
C PHE A 123 4.37 -10.30 8.06
N LYS A 124 3.19 -10.46 7.50
CA LYS A 124 2.83 -9.81 6.24
C LYS A 124 1.40 -9.30 6.32
N ILE A 125 1.11 -8.25 5.57
CA ILE A 125 -0.23 -7.74 5.40
C ILE A 125 -0.55 -7.73 3.91
N GLU A 126 -1.73 -8.21 3.56
CA GLU A 126 -2.22 -8.23 2.18
C GLU A 126 -3.49 -7.39 2.06
N ILE A 127 -3.57 -6.59 1.01
CA ILE A 127 -4.82 -6.01 0.51
C ILE A 127 -5.17 -6.73 -0.78
N LYS A 128 -6.39 -7.25 -0.88
CA LYS A 128 -6.86 -8.01 -2.04
C LYS A 128 -8.37 -7.93 -2.23
N PRO A 129 -8.90 -8.23 -3.43
CA PRO A 129 -10.33 -8.37 -3.61
C PRO A 129 -10.89 -9.42 -2.64
N TYR A 130 -12.05 -9.14 -2.07
CA TYR A 130 -12.70 -10.06 -1.14
C TYR A 130 -12.94 -11.42 -1.82
N ASN A 131 -12.63 -12.51 -1.13
CA ASN A 131 -12.66 -13.88 -1.64
C ASN A 131 -11.78 -14.16 -2.89
N SER A 132 -10.75 -13.35 -3.14
CA SER A 132 -9.77 -13.60 -4.20
C SER A 132 -8.43 -14.09 -3.66
N TYR A 133 -7.73 -14.88 -4.48
CA TYR A 133 -6.34 -15.27 -4.26
C TYR A 133 -5.34 -14.24 -4.81
N SER A 134 -5.77 -13.38 -5.76
CA SER A 134 -4.91 -12.33 -6.33
C SER A 134 -4.68 -11.24 -5.31
N VAL A 135 -3.42 -10.89 -5.04
CA VAL A 135 -3.06 -9.85 -4.07
C VAL A 135 -2.79 -8.54 -4.81
N PHE A 136 -3.45 -7.46 -4.37
CA PHE A 136 -3.23 -6.13 -4.93
C PHE A 136 -2.01 -5.46 -4.29
N ILE A 137 -1.90 -5.50 -2.95
CA ILE A 137 -0.76 -4.92 -2.22
C ILE A 137 -0.29 -5.87 -1.14
N THR A 138 1.02 -6.14 -1.10
CA THR A 138 1.68 -6.82 0.03
C THR A 138 2.57 -5.85 0.80
N PHE A 139 2.45 -5.84 2.13
CA PHE A 139 3.40 -5.20 3.06
C PHE A 139 4.16 -6.29 3.83
N PRO A 140 5.39 -6.62 3.42
CA PRO A 140 6.22 -7.62 4.10
C PRO A 140 6.92 -7.09 5.36
N ASP A 141 6.92 -5.76 5.57
CA ASP A 141 7.66 -5.13 6.65
C ASP A 141 6.99 -3.84 7.15
N LEU A 142 7.46 -3.39 8.32
CA LEU A 142 6.91 -2.23 9.03
C LEU A 142 7.18 -0.92 8.28
N GLU A 143 8.30 -0.82 7.60
CA GLU A 143 8.72 0.41 6.92
C GLU A 143 7.80 0.71 5.74
N ARG A 144 7.50 -0.29 4.92
CA ARG A 144 6.57 -0.17 3.79
C ARG A 144 5.16 0.19 4.24
N LEU A 145 4.68 -0.39 5.33
CA LEU A 145 3.38 -0.03 5.90
C LEU A 145 3.35 1.42 6.41
N LYS A 146 4.41 1.87 7.09
CA LYS A 146 4.54 3.26 7.56
C LYS A 146 4.58 4.26 6.39
N ARG A 147 5.39 3.99 5.37
CA ARG A 147 5.43 4.80 4.14
C ARG A 147 4.06 4.88 3.46
N PHE A 148 3.34 3.76 3.37
CA PHE A 148 1.98 3.76 2.83
C PHE A 148 0.99 4.56 3.68
N LYS A 149 1.09 4.46 5.01
CA LYS A 149 0.31 5.30 5.93
C LYS A 149 0.56 6.79 5.67
N ASP A 150 1.82 7.18 5.50
CA ASP A 150 2.20 8.57 5.23
C ASP A 150 1.64 9.05 3.88
N LEU A 151 1.74 8.22 2.83
CA LEU A 151 1.09 8.49 1.54
C LEU A 151 -0.43 8.68 1.67
N LEU A 152 -1.12 7.82 2.44
CA LEU A 152 -2.55 7.96 2.71
C LEU A 152 -2.90 9.22 3.50
N ASP A 153 -2.01 9.66 4.39
CA ASP A 153 -2.13 10.90 5.15
C ASP A 153 -1.75 12.15 4.33
N GLY A 154 -1.38 11.98 3.06
CA GLY A 154 -0.95 13.07 2.21
C GLY A 154 0.39 13.63 2.63
N LYS A 155 1.21 12.87 3.36
CA LYS A 155 2.59 13.21 3.66
C LYS A 155 3.45 12.69 2.52
N SER A 156 3.77 13.59 1.60
CA SER A 156 4.75 13.35 0.53
C SER A 156 6.08 13.97 0.94
N ALA A 157 7.20 13.39 0.52
CA ALA A 157 8.51 14.06 0.58
C ALA A 157 8.49 15.43 -0.13
N ASN A 158 7.57 15.65 -1.09
CA ASN A 158 7.37 16.95 -1.73
C ASN A 158 6.58 17.94 -0.87
N ASN A 159 5.76 17.48 0.09
CA ASN A 159 5.04 18.41 0.96
C ASN A 159 5.95 19.04 2.03
N GLU A 160 7.02 18.35 2.45
CA GLU A 160 8.08 18.96 3.26
C GLU A 160 8.83 20.05 2.48
N ILE A 161 9.02 19.87 1.17
CA ILE A 161 9.60 20.88 0.28
C ILE A 161 8.63 22.05 0.12
N ASP A 162 7.34 21.79 -0.16
CA ASP A 162 6.34 22.85 -0.33
C ASP A 162 6.12 23.69 0.94
N ASP A 163 6.22 23.11 2.14
CA ASP A 163 6.15 23.86 3.40
C ASP A 163 7.39 24.72 3.67
N ILE A 164 8.57 24.39 3.10
CA ILE A 164 9.76 25.26 3.10
C ILE A 164 9.58 26.47 2.16
N PHE A 165 8.80 26.31 1.09
CA PHE A 165 8.61 27.35 0.06
C PHE A 165 7.33 28.18 0.20
N LYS A 166 6.46 27.87 1.17
CA LYS A 166 5.36 28.76 1.60
C LYS A 166 5.92 29.94 2.39
N LYS A 167 6.32 30.98 1.67
CA LYS A 167 6.50 32.34 2.21
C LYS A 167 5.15 32.97 2.53
#